data_AF-A0A3B9CUR9-F1
#
_entry.id   AF-A0A3B9CUR9-F1
#
_cell.length_a   1.000
_cell.length_b   1.000
_cell.length_c   1.000
_cell.angle_alpha   90.00
_cell.angle_beta   90.00
_cell.angle_gamma   90.00
#
_symmetry.space_group_name_H-M   'P 1'
#
loop_
_entity.id
_entity.type
_entity.pdbx_description
1 polymer ?
#
loop_
_entity_poly.entity_id
_entity_poly.type
_entity_poly.pdbx_seq_one_letter_code
_entity_poly.pdbx_strand_id
1 'polypeptide(L)' 'KRFMGRRHNEVQSEEKIVPYDVVGGDSDYVKVNVNGKEHTPPEISALVLRKLKDAAESFLG' A
#
# COMPACT_ATOMS: atom_id res chain seq x y z
N LYS A 1 6.75 -0.28 0.87
CA LYS A 1 7.83 0.50 0.21
C LYS A 1 8.17 -0.01 -1.20
N ARG A 2 8.07 -1.33 -1.51
CA ARG A 2 8.45 -1.89 -2.83
C ARG A 2 7.57 -1.47 -4.03
N PHE A 3 6.31 -1.11 -3.80
CA PHE A 3 5.35 -0.68 -4.83
C PHE A 3 5.25 0.84 -5.02
N MET A 4 6.07 1.63 -4.33
CA MET A 4 5.94 3.08 -4.32
C MET A 4 6.55 3.68 -5.60
N GLY A 5 5.72 4.22 -6.50
CA GLY A 5 6.15 4.84 -7.75
C GLY A 5 6.41 3.88 -8.92
N ARG A 6 6.09 2.59 -8.76
CA ARG A 6 6.16 1.60 -9.86
C ARG A 6 4.81 1.46 -10.57
N ARG A 7 4.87 1.09 -11.85
CA ARG A 7 3.70 0.81 -12.69
C ARG A 7 3.35 -0.68 -12.59
N HIS A 8 2.08 -1.01 -12.80
CA HIS A 8 1.56 -2.38 -12.70
C HIS A 8 2.36 -3.40 -13.55
N ASN A 9 2.81 -2.99 -14.74
CA ASN A 9 3.61 -3.83 -15.64
C ASN A 9 4.94 -4.32 -15.02
N GLU A 10 5.59 -3.51 -14.16
CA GLU A 10 6.88 -3.87 -13.57
C GLU A 10 6.76 -4.75 -12.31
N VAL A 11 5.56 -4.90 -11.75
CA VAL A 11 5.34 -5.57 -10.46
C VAL A 11 4.68 -6.94 -10.58
N GLN A 12 4.36 -7.42 -11.79
CA GLN A 12 3.76 -8.75 -12.01
C GLN A 12 4.51 -9.91 -11.33
N SER A 13 5.85 -9.81 -11.22
CA SER A 13 6.65 -10.82 -10.52
C SER A 13 6.47 -10.78 -9.01
N GLU A 14 6.25 -9.59 -8.45
CA GLU A 14 6.11 -9.34 -7.02
C GLU A 14 4.68 -9.60 -6.55
N GLU A 15 3.68 -9.42 -7.43
CA GLU A 15 2.27 -9.74 -7.21
C GLU A 15 2.05 -11.22 -6.84
N LYS A 16 2.81 -12.14 -7.46
CA LYS A 16 2.70 -13.58 -7.16
C LYS A 16 3.25 -13.98 -5.80
N ILE A 17 4.06 -13.12 -5.18
CA ILE A 17 4.77 -13.41 -3.92
C ILE A 17 3.98 -12.87 -2.73
N VAL A 18 3.08 -11.91 -2.96
CA VAL A 18 2.34 -11.22 -1.91
C VAL A 18 0.94 -11.81 -1.73
N PRO A 19 0.45 -11.92 -0.49
CA PRO A 19 -0.85 -12.52 -0.19
C PRO A 19 -2.04 -11.55 -0.36
N TYR A 20 -1.84 -10.40 -1.01
CA TYR A 20 -2.86 -9.36 -1.18
C TYR A 20 -3.05 -9.04 -2.66
N ASP A 21 -4.31 -8.76 -3.01
CA ASP A 21 -4.67 -8.45 -4.39
C ASP A 21 -4.13 -7.07 -4.79
N VAL A 22 -3.25 -7.08 -5.77
CA VAL A 22 -2.74 -5.87 -6.41
C VAL A 22 -3.64 -5.59 -7.62
N VAL A 23 -4.21 -4.40 -7.67
CA VAL A 23 -5.15 -3.97 -8.70
C VAL A 23 -4.62 -2.71 -9.38
N GLY A 24 -4.71 -2.64 -10.70
CA GLY A 24 -4.25 -1.48 -11.47
C GLY A 24 -4.25 -1.77 -12.97
N GLY A 25 -4.51 -0.75 -13.78
CA GLY A 25 -4.30 -0.84 -15.22
C GLY A 25 -2.81 -0.82 -15.58
N ASP A 26 -2.47 -1.29 -16.78
CA ASP A 26 -1.09 -1.46 -17.26
C ASP A 26 -0.27 -0.13 -17.27
N SER A 27 -0.97 1.01 -17.39
CA SER A 27 -0.40 2.37 -17.27
C SER A 27 -0.71 3.08 -15.95
N ASP A 28 -1.53 2.47 -15.09
CA ASP A 28 -1.89 3.05 -13.81
C ASP A 28 -0.83 2.76 -12.75
N TYR A 29 -0.85 3.61 -11.73
CA TYR A 29 -0.11 3.35 -10.50
C TYR A 29 -0.68 2.10 -9.82
N VAL A 30 0.23 1.32 -9.23
CA VAL A 30 -0.14 0.15 -8.44
C VAL A 30 -1.10 0.56 -7.33
N LYS A 31 -2.27 -0.08 -7.26
CA LYS A 31 -3.19 -0.02 -6.13
C LYS A 31 -3.28 -1.41 -5.50
N VAL A 32 -3.70 -1.46 -4.25
CA VAL A 32 -3.91 -2.70 -3.51
C VAL A 32 -5.37 -2.73 -3.10
N ASN A 33 -6.05 -3.84 -3.38
CA ASN A 33 -7.40 -4.06 -2.91
C ASN A 33 -7.34 -4.65 -1.50
N VAL A 34 -7.92 -3.93 -0.54
CA VAL A 34 -8.05 -4.39 0.84
C VAL A 34 -9.54 -4.41 1.17
N ASN A 35 -10.10 -5.60 1.40
CA ASN A 35 -11.53 -5.80 1.74
C ASN A 35 -12.50 -5.11 0.76
N GLY A 36 -12.23 -5.18 -0.54
CA GLY A 36 -13.09 -4.60 -1.59
C GLY A 36 -12.91 -3.11 -1.78
N LYS A 37 -11.92 -2.49 -1.11
CA LYS A 37 -11.60 -1.08 -1.26
C LYS A 37 -10.21 -0.91 -1.85
N GLU A 38 -10.13 -0.13 -2.93
CA GLU A 38 -8.86 0.19 -3.57
C GLU A 38 -8.11 1.23 -2.75
N HIS A 39 -6.86 0.91 -2.39
CA HIS A 39 -5.97 1.80 -1.68
C HIS A 39 -4.65 1.92 -2.41
N THR A 40 -4.14 3.14 -2.50
CA THR A 40 -2.80 3.35 -3.06
C THR A 40 -1.73 3.04 -1.99
N PRO A 41 -0.54 2.53 -2.38
CA PRO A 41 0.56 2.31 -1.46
C PRO A 41 0.96 3.53 -0.60
N PRO A 42 0.90 4.78 -1.11
CA PRO A 42 1.08 5.98 -0.30
C PRO A 42 0.02 6.15 0.79
N GLU A 43 -1.26 5.91 0.50
CA GLU A 43 -2.33 6.02 1.50
C GLU A 43 -2.15 5.02 2.65
N ILE A 44 -1.82 3.77 2.33
CA ILE A 44 -1.54 2.74 3.36
C ILE A 44 -0.36 3.18 4.22
N SER A 45 0.70 3.73 3.61
CA SER A 45 1.87 4.22 4.34
C SER A 45 1.52 5.39 5.27
N ALA A 46 0.66 6.31 4.82
CA ALA A 46 0.20 7.43 5.63
C ALA A 46 -0.64 6.98 6.83
N LEU A 47 -1.48 5.96 6.68
CA LEU A 47 -2.27 5.37 7.78
C LEU A 47 -1.36 4.75 8.85
N VAL A 48 -0.31 4.02 8.42
CA VAL A 48 0.67 3.44 9.35
C VAL A 48 1.41 4.54 10.11
N LEU A 49 1.85 5.60 9.43
CA LEU A 49 2.53 6.73 10.08
C LEU A 49 1.63 7.46 11.09
N ARG A 50 0.34 7.66 10.75
CA ARG A 50 -0.63 8.22 11.71
C ARG A 50 -0.79 7.34 12.93
N LYS A 51 -0.96 6.03 12.73
CA LYS A 51 -1.08 5.08 13.86
C LYS A 51 0.16 5.04 14.74
N LEU A 52 1.36 5.16 14.16
CA LEU A 52 2.61 5.25 14.92
C LEU A 52 2.69 6.54 15.74
N LYS A 53 2.22 7.66 15.18
CA LYS A 53 2.12 8.94 15.90
C LYS A 53 1.15 8.81 17.09
N ASP A 54 -0.05 8.29 16.86
CA ASP A 54 -1.06 8.12 17.92
C ASP A 54 -0.58 7.19 19.03
N ALA A 55 0.13 6.10 18.68
CA ALA A 55 0.70 5.17 19.64
C ALA A 55 1.82 5.82 20.48
N ALA A 56 2.67 6.64 19.86
CA ALA A 56 3.69 7.40 20.57
C ALA A 56 3.09 8.46 21.49
N GLU A 57 2.03 9.16 21.05
CA GLU A 57 1.27 10.12 21.87
C GLU A 57 0.58 9.42 23.06
N SER A 58 0.05 8.21 22.86
CA SER A 58 -0.59 7.41 23.93
C SER A 58 0.42 6.82 24.93
N PHE A 59 1.68 6.64 24.53
CA PHE A 59 2.75 6.12 25.40
C PHE A 59 3.44 7.24 26.21
N LEU A 60 3.42 8.47 25.70
CA LEU A 60 4.03 9.65 26.32
C LEU A 60 3.04 10.54 27.09
N GLY A 61 1.73 10.26 26.99
CA GLY A 61 0.67 10.85 27.81
C GLY A 61 0.36 10.03 29.05
#